data_AF-A0A812BK10-F1
#
_entry.id   AF-A0A812BK10-F1
#
_cell.length_a   1.000
_cell.length_b   1.000
_cell.length_c   1.000
_cell.angle_alpha   90.00
_cell.angle_beta   90.00
_cell.angle_gamma   90.00
#
_symmetry.space_group_name_H-M   'P 1'
#
loop_
_entity.id
_entity.type
_entity.pdbx_description
1 polymer ?
#
loop_
_entity_poly.entity_id
_entity_poly.type
_entity_poly.pdbx_seq_one_letter_code
_entity_poly.pdbx_strand_id
1 'polypeptide(L)'
;MFSPHSMNNVFPIRVIVLGFLLSTHIHADCVVQSGLIDFFFLIYDFFLKRRLKLKTTCSISFFIGFLKAIAYVYDVVAFVPYYMICKPYEKVRLSKRIKAKPIGNDANSPYRSVECSGGELSTALFGDECVTVDDLFVRAVRLYGPRPCLGTREILQVEDEQQQNGRVFQKVGRYKVSSF
;
A
#
# COMPACT_ATOMS: atom_id res chain seq x y z
N MET A 1 -16.48 -34.72 -9.87
CA MET A 1 -16.85 -35.33 -8.58
C MET A 1 -15.59 -35.47 -7.73
N PHE A 2 -15.31 -34.49 -6.86
CA PHE A 2 -14.31 -34.60 -5.80
C PHE A 2 -14.82 -33.80 -4.61
N SER A 3 -15.01 -34.50 -3.50
CA SER A 3 -15.45 -33.98 -2.21
C SER A 3 -14.23 -33.54 -1.39
N PRO A 4 -14.28 -32.45 -0.60
CA PRO A 4 -13.15 -32.02 0.22
C PRO A 4 -13.11 -32.84 1.51
N HIS A 5 -12.05 -33.61 1.70
CA HIS A 5 -11.74 -34.23 2.98
C HIS A 5 -11.16 -33.19 3.95
N SER A 6 -11.87 -33.07 5.06
CA SER A 6 -11.44 -32.58 6.37
C SER A 6 -10.00 -32.98 6.70
N MET A 7 -9.16 -32.00 7.04
CA MET A 7 -7.96 -32.21 7.84
C MET A 7 -8.05 -31.33 9.09
N ASN A 8 -8.44 -31.98 10.18
CA ASN A 8 -8.27 -31.50 11.54
C ASN A 8 -7.19 -32.36 12.21
N ASN A 9 -6.35 -31.69 13.04
CA ASN A 9 -5.67 -32.22 14.23
C ASN A 9 -4.36 -33.04 13.97
N VAL A 10 -3.19 -32.85 14.61
CA VAL A 10 -2.71 -32.11 15.81
C VAL A 10 -1.16 -32.00 15.70
N PHE A 11 -0.53 -30.97 16.26
CA PHE A 11 0.67 -30.98 17.15
C PHE A 11 1.46 -29.64 17.12
N PRO A 12 2.13 -29.22 18.22
CA PRO A 12 1.69 -28.05 18.97
C PRO A 12 2.75 -26.95 19.06
N ILE A 13 2.42 -25.73 18.64
CA ILE A 13 3.13 -24.51 19.03
C ILE A 13 2.09 -23.43 19.35
N ARG A 14 1.20 -23.74 20.31
CA ARG A 14 0.56 -22.73 21.15
C ARG A 14 1.62 -22.40 22.22
N VAL A 15 2.12 -21.18 22.40
CA VAL A 15 1.41 -20.08 23.07
C VAL A 15 2.00 -18.70 22.73
N ILE A 16 3.10 -18.57 21.98
CA ILE A 16 3.85 -17.29 21.94
C ILE A 16 3.48 -16.36 20.77
N VAL A 17 2.85 -16.85 19.70
CA VAL A 17 2.66 -16.06 18.46
C VAL A 17 1.28 -15.39 18.36
N LEU A 18 0.34 -15.71 19.26
CA LEU A 18 -1.04 -15.24 19.15
C LEU A 18 -1.22 -13.74 19.47
N GLY A 19 -0.21 -13.07 20.02
CA GLY A 19 -0.22 -11.62 20.25
C GLY A 19 0.28 -10.79 19.06
N PHE A 20 0.92 -11.39 18.06
CA PHE A 20 1.66 -10.63 17.03
C PHE A 20 1.13 -10.80 15.60
N LEU A 21 0.30 -11.82 15.32
CA LEU A 21 -0.09 -12.16 13.95
C LEU A 21 -1.53 -11.82 13.53
N LEU A 22 -2.33 -11.15 14.36
CA LEU A 22 -3.64 -10.65 13.90
C LEU A 22 -3.64 -9.20 13.40
N SER A 23 -2.50 -8.49 13.44
CA SER A 23 -2.40 -7.08 13.03
C SER A 23 -1.74 -6.88 11.65
N THR A 24 -1.22 -7.94 11.02
CA THR A 24 -0.28 -7.78 9.90
C THR A 24 -0.88 -7.73 8.50
N HIS A 25 -2.19 -7.95 8.30
CA HIS A 25 -2.69 -8.15 6.93
C HIS A 25 -3.35 -6.95 6.25
N ILE A 26 -3.38 -5.77 6.88
CA ILE A 26 -4.07 -4.58 6.33
C ILE A 26 -3.27 -3.27 6.55
N HIS A 27 -2.14 -3.33 7.26
CA HIS A 27 -1.44 -2.18 7.83
C HIS A 27 -0.14 -1.79 7.09
N ALA A 28 0.02 -2.14 5.81
CA ALA A 28 1.33 -2.13 5.15
C ALA A 28 1.92 -0.73 4.82
N ASP A 29 1.12 0.33 4.58
CA ASP A 29 1.70 1.59 4.06
C ASP A 29 1.66 2.79 5.03
N CYS A 30 0.93 2.72 6.16
CA CYS A 30 0.84 3.85 7.10
C CYS A 30 1.26 3.52 8.54
N VAL A 31 1.18 2.25 8.97
CA VAL A 31 1.60 1.87 10.33
C VAL A 31 3.08 1.49 10.43
N VAL A 32 3.79 1.34 9.30
CA VAL A 32 5.25 1.15 9.36
C VAL A 32 5.94 2.36 9.98
N GLN A 33 5.41 3.59 9.81
CA GLN A 33 6.04 4.79 10.36
C GLN A 33 5.62 5.10 11.81
N SER A 34 4.35 4.85 12.19
CA SER A 34 3.89 5.01 13.58
C SER A 34 4.28 3.83 14.47
N GLY A 35 4.22 2.61 13.94
CA GLY A 35 4.63 1.38 14.64
C GLY A 35 6.13 1.27 14.82
N LEU A 36 6.96 1.87 13.95
CA LEU A 36 8.39 2.00 14.23
C LEU A 36 8.63 2.92 15.43
N ILE A 37 7.92 4.04 15.55
CA ILE A 37 8.08 4.95 16.68
C ILE A 37 7.61 4.29 17.98
N ASP A 38 6.48 3.58 17.98
CA ASP A 38 5.99 2.83 19.14
C ASP A 38 6.89 1.64 19.49
N PHE A 39 7.39 0.91 18.50
CA PHE A 39 8.31 -0.21 18.70
C PHE A 39 9.70 0.27 19.14
N PHE A 40 10.16 1.43 18.64
CA PHE A 40 11.36 2.09 19.12
C PHE A 40 11.13 2.62 20.54
N PHE A 41 9.97 3.20 20.87
CA PHE A 41 9.65 3.61 22.23
C PHE A 41 9.57 2.42 23.18
N LEU A 42 9.00 1.28 22.75
CA LEU A 42 8.94 0.06 23.54
C LEU A 42 10.30 -0.63 23.66
N ILE A 43 11.12 -0.62 22.60
CA ILE A 43 12.50 -1.11 22.66
C ILE A 43 13.34 -0.20 23.55
N TYR A 44 13.20 1.12 23.45
CA TYR A 44 13.89 2.05 24.34
C TYR A 44 13.38 1.89 25.77
N ASP A 45 12.08 1.84 26.03
CA ASP A 45 11.55 1.61 27.39
C ASP A 45 12.01 0.26 27.94
N PHE A 46 12.03 -0.81 27.12
CA PHE A 46 12.53 -2.14 27.51
C PHE A 46 14.06 -2.18 27.71
N PHE A 47 14.83 -1.54 26.83
CA PHE A 47 16.30 -1.55 26.84
C PHE A 47 16.86 -0.59 27.89
N LEU A 48 16.28 0.60 28.04
CA LEU A 48 16.60 1.58 29.08
C LEU A 48 16.26 1.02 30.47
N LYS A 49 15.14 0.30 30.61
CA LYS A 49 14.74 -0.38 31.86
C LYS A 49 15.58 -1.61 32.19
N ARG A 50 16.20 -2.27 31.19
CA ARG A 50 17.15 -3.38 31.41
C ARG A 50 18.60 -2.92 31.67
N ARG A 51 19.05 -1.79 31.11
CA ARG A 51 20.44 -1.31 31.24
C ARG A 51 20.67 -0.37 32.41
N LEU A 52 19.68 0.40 32.82
CA LEU A 52 19.79 1.30 33.96
C LEU A 52 18.96 0.72 35.12
N LYS A 53 19.61 0.04 36.07
CA LYS A 53 19.09 -0.14 37.44
C LYS A 53 19.08 1.22 38.17
N LEU A 54 18.57 2.27 37.52
CA LEU A 54 18.43 3.56 38.17
C LEU A 54 17.28 3.44 39.16
N LYS A 55 17.59 3.66 40.42
CA LYS A 55 16.61 3.91 41.47
C LYS A 55 15.91 5.21 41.09
N THR A 56 14.88 5.12 40.25
CA THR A 56 14.09 6.26 39.79
C THR A 56 13.58 6.98 41.02
N THR A 57 14.15 8.15 41.29
CA THR A 57 13.64 9.06 42.32
C THR A 57 12.25 9.52 41.90
N CYS A 58 11.37 9.79 42.87
CA CYS A 58 9.97 10.14 42.59
C CYS A 58 9.83 11.30 41.57
N SER A 59 10.82 12.21 41.52
CA SER A 59 10.86 13.35 40.60
C SER A 59 11.08 12.96 39.12
N ILE A 60 12.00 12.03 38.85
CA ILE A 60 12.30 11.62 37.46
C ILE A 60 11.13 10.83 36.85
N SER A 61 10.48 9.99 37.67
CA SER A 61 9.29 9.23 37.24
C SER A 61 8.13 10.14 36.86
N PHE A 62 7.94 11.24 37.59
CA PHE A 62 6.90 12.22 37.30
C PHE A 62 7.15 12.91 35.95
N PHE A 63 8.40 13.33 35.69
CA PHE A 63 8.77 13.99 34.45
C PHE A 63 8.61 13.08 33.22
N ILE A 64 9.00 11.80 33.32
CA ILE A 64 8.80 10.82 32.25
C ILE A 64 7.31 10.56 32.00
N GLY A 65 6.50 10.49 33.06
CA GLY A 65 5.04 10.36 32.95
C GLY A 65 4.41 11.55 32.22
N PHE A 66 4.89 12.77 32.50
CA PHE A 66 4.42 13.98 31.83
C PHE A 66 4.77 14.00 30.33
N LEU A 67 6.00 13.63 29.95
CA LEU A 67 6.40 13.48 28.56
C LEU A 67 5.56 12.44 27.81
N LYS A 68 5.27 11.30 28.46
CA LYS A 68 4.37 10.26 27.90
C LYS A 68 2.95 10.78 27.70
N ALA A 69 2.44 11.61 28.62
CA ALA A 69 1.13 12.23 28.47
C ALA A 69 1.08 13.20 27.28
N ILE A 70 2.13 14.00 27.06
CA ILE A 70 2.23 14.89 25.89
C ILE A 70 2.29 14.10 24.59
N ALA A 71 3.11 13.05 24.52
CA ALA A 71 3.19 12.16 23.36
C ALA A 71 1.82 11.55 23.02
N TYR A 72 1.10 11.08 24.05
CA TYR A 72 -0.25 10.54 23.87
C TYR A 72 -1.25 11.57 23.32
N VAL A 73 -1.20 12.82 23.80
CA VAL A 73 -2.04 13.90 23.27
C VAL A 73 -1.71 14.18 21.80
N TYR A 74 -0.43 14.21 21.44
CA TYR A 74 -0.01 14.39 20.06
C TYR A 74 -0.51 13.26 19.15
N ASP A 75 -0.44 12.01 19.59
CA ASP A 75 -0.94 10.87 18.84
C ASP A 75 -2.45 10.95 18.59
N VAL A 76 -3.23 11.33 19.61
CA VAL A 76 -4.69 11.53 19.45
C VAL A 76 -4.97 12.65 18.46
N VAL A 77 -4.28 13.79 18.58
CA VAL A 77 -4.47 14.95 17.69
C VAL A 77 -4.04 14.65 16.25
N ALA A 78 -2.99 13.86 16.04
CA ALA A 78 -2.53 13.45 14.70
C ALA A 78 -3.41 12.36 14.09
N PHE A 79 -3.95 11.44 14.90
CA PHE A 79 -4.75 10.32 14.44
C PHE A 79 -6.13 10.75 13.91
N VAL A 80 -6.80 11.70 14.56
CA VAL A 80 -8.13 12.19 14.17
C VAL A 80 -8.18 12.72 12.73
N PRO A 81 -7.34 13.69 12.31
CA PRO A 81 -7.36 14.21 10.94
C PRO A 81 -6.92 13.14 9.93
N TYR A 82 -5.95 12.30 10.27
CA TYR A 82 -5.55 11.17 9.43
C TYR A 82 -6.75 10.24 9.14
N TYR A 83 -7.52 9.87 10.17
CA TYR A 83 -8.67 8.98 10.02
C TYR A 83 -9.78 9.59 9.16
N MET A 84 -10.04 10.89 9.31
CA MET A 84 -11.06 11.63 8.56
C MET A 84 -10.70 11.77 7.06
N ILE A 85 -9.45 12.10 6.74
CA ILE A 85 -9.00 12.34 5.36
C ILE A 85 -8.77 11.03 4.61
N CYS A 86 -8.05 10.08 5.23
CA CYS A 86 -7.61 8.87 4.53
C CYS A 86 -8.67 7.76 4.48
N LYS A 87 -9.71 7.82 5.33
CA LYS A 87 -10.80 6.84 5.46
C LYS A 87 -10.31 5.39 5.29
N PRO A 88 -9.36 4.93 6.12
CA PRO A 88 -8.70 3.64 5.93
C PRO A 88 -9.71 2.48 5.92
N TYR A 89 -10.75 2.52 6.76
CA TYR A 89 -11.79 1.50 6.81
C TYR A 89 -12.47 1.27 5.46
N GLU A 90 -12.72 2.31 4.68
CA GLU A 90 -13.34 2.17 3.36
C GLU A 90 -12.42 1.46 2.37
N LYS A 91 -11.11 1.78 2.38
CA LYS A 91 -10.12 1.09 1.54
C LYS A 91 -10.09 -0.41 1.83
N VAL A 92 -10.19 -0.78 3.11
CA VAL A 92 -10.25 -2.18 3.55
C VAL A 92 -11.55 -2.85 3.15
N ARG A 93 -12.68 -2.17 3.32
CA ARG A 93 -13.98 -2.67 2.87
C ARG A 93 -13.97 -2.92 1.36
N LEU A 94 -13.38 -2.01 0.59
CA LEU A 94 -13.24 -2.12 -0.85
C LEU A 94 -12.25 -3.23 -1.28
N SER A 95 -11.20 -3.49 -0.50
CA SER A 95 -10.25 -4.58 -0.81
C SER A 95 -10.83 -5.96 -0.52
N LYS A 96 -11.62 -6.10 0.55
CA LYS A 96 -12.26 -7.34 0.99
C LYS A 96 -13.50 -7.73 0.18
N ARG A 97 -14.07 -6.82 -0.62
CA ARG A 97 -15.26 -7.12 -1.43
C ARG A 97 -14.97 -8.22 -2.45
N ILE A 98 -15.95 -9.06 -2.74
CA ILE A 98 -15.86 -10.05 -3.82
C ILE A 98 -15.77 -9.27 -5.13
N LYS A 99 -14.64 -9.38 -5.85
CA LYS A 99 -14.42 -8.65 -7.11
C LYS A 99 -14.98 -9.40 -8.31
N ALA A 100 -14.98 -10.74 -8.26
CA ALA A 100 -15.43 -11.58 -9.36
C ALA A 100 -16.15 -12.84 -8.87
N LYS A 101 -17.08 -13.35 -9.69
CA LYS A 101 -17.80 -14.60 -9.49
C LYS A 101 -17.77 -15.45 -10.76
N PRO A 102 -17.80 -16.78 -10.65
CA PRO A 102 -17.93 -17.65 -11.82
C PRO A 102 -19.31 -17.44 -12.48
N ILE A 103 -19.36 -17.50 -13.81
CA ILE A 103 -20.62 -17.39 -14.56
C ILE A 103 -21.45 -18.68 -14.47
N GLY A 104 -20.75 -19.83 -14.45
CA GLY A 104 -21.36 -21.15 -14.43
C GLY A 104 -21.17 -21.84 -13.09
N ASN A 105 -21.80 -23.01 -12.94
CA ASN A 105 -21.65 -23.85 -11.75
C ASN A 105 -20.44 -24.81 -11.84
N ASP A 106 -19.66 -24.70 -12.92
CA ASP A 106 -18.51 -25.56 -13.21
C ASP A 106 -17.19 -24.94 -12.76
N ALA A 107 -16.24 -25.78 -12.33
CA ALA A 107 -14.92 -25.36 -11.87
C ALA A 107 -14.06 -24.69 -12.96
N ASN A 108 -14.35 -24.97 -14.24
CA ASN A 108 -13.66 -24.37 -15.39
C ASN A 108 -14.36 -23.12 -15.94
N SER A 109 -15.42 -22.64 -15.29
CA SER A 109 -16.14 -21.48 -15.80
C SER A 109 -15.32 -20.20 -15.64
N PRO A 110 -15.38 -19.26 -16.60
CA PRO A 110 -14.67 -18.00 -16.51
C PRO A 110 -15.27 -17.14 -15.39
N TYR A 111 -14.40 -16.41 -14.69
CA TYR A 111 -14.79 -15.46 -13.64
C TYR A 111 -15.10 -14.09 -14.26
N ARG A 112 -16.21 -13.48 -13.85
CA ARG A 112 -16.61 -12.12 -14.26
C ARG A 112 -16.74 -11.19 -13.07
N SER A 113 -16.55 -9.89 -13.31
CA SER A 113 -16.77 -8.86 -12.30
C SER A 113 -18.20 -8.94 -11.74
N VAL A 114 -18.33 -8.83 -10.41
CA VAL A 114 -19.66 -8.81 -9.77
C VAL A 114 -20.48 -7.59 -10.19
N GLU A 115 -19.82 -6.47 -10.50
CA GLU A 115 -20.47 -5.22 -10.89
C GLU A 115 -21.09 -5.33 -12.30
N CYS A 116 -20.62 -6.28 -13.13
CA CYS A 116 -21.12 -6.52 -14.49
C CYS A 116 -21.90 -7.84 -14.61
N SER A 117 -22.35 -8.42 -13.49
CA SER A 117 -23.02 -9.73 -13.49
C SER A 117 -24.43 -9.64 -14.07
N GLY A 118 -24.57 -9.96 -15.37
CA GLY A 118 -25.85 -10.04 -16.08
C GLY A 118 -26.01 -9.07 -17.26
N GLY A 119 -25.10 -8.10 -17.42
CA GLY A 119 -25.07 -7.21 -18.57
C GLY A 119 -24.29 -7.79 -19.76
N GLU A 120 -24.56 -7.27 -20.95
CA GLU A 120 -23.72 -7.49 -22.12
C GLU A 120 -22.29 -7.00 -21.84
N LEU A 121 -21.29 -7.71 -22.36
CA LEU A 121 -19.92 -7.22 -22.28
C LEU A 121 -19.83 -5.96 -23.12
N SER A 122 -19.58 -4.82 -22.48
CA SER A 122 -19.39 -3.56 -23.20
C SER A 122 -18.19 -3.71 -24.12
N THR A 123 -18.46 -3.82 -25.42
CA THR A 123 -17.40 -3.90 -26.44
C THR A 123 -16.73 -2.55 -26.61
N ALA A 124 -17.48 -1.47 -26.37
CA ALA A 124 -17.01 -0.09 -26.38
C ALA A 124 -17.20 0.56 -24.99
N LEU A 125 -16.23 1.36 -24.56
CA LEU A 125 -16.30 2.09 -23.28
C LEU A 125 -17.28 3.27 -23.30
N PHE A 126 -17.54 3.81 -24.50
CA PHE A 126 -18.32 5.03 -24.69
C PHE A 126 -19.40 4.89 -25.76
N GLY A 127 -20.05 3.72 -25.81
CA GLY A 127 -21.08 3.42 -26.80
C GLY A 127 -20.55 3.49 -28.24
N ASP A 128 -21.39 3.94 -29.16
CA ASP A 128 -21.09 3.96 -30.61
C ASP A 128 -20.04 5.02 -31.02
N GLU A 129 -19.67 5.94 -30.11
CA GLU A 129 -18.70 7.01 -30.39
C GLU A 129 -17.26 6.50 -30.48
N CYS A 130 -16.93 5.41 -29.76
CA CYS A 130 -15.57 4.87 -29.71
C CYS A 130 -15.60 3.36 -29.90
N VAL A 131 -15.54 2.92 -31.16
CA VAL A 131 -15.57 1.50 -31.53
C VAL A 131 -14.19 0.87 -31.42
N THR A 132 -13.13 1.62 -31.78
CA THR A 132 -11.75 1.13 -31.76
C THR A 132 -10.92 1.74 -30.63
N VAL A 133 -9.79 1.10 -30.33
CA VAL A 133 -8.80 1.63 -29.39
C VAL A 133 -8.20 2.95 -29.89
N ASP A 134 -8.12 3.13 -31.22
CA ASP A 134 -7.66 4.39 -31.82
C ASP A 134 -8.66 5.53 -31.55
N ASP A 135 -9.96 5.31 -31.75
CA ASP A 135 -11.00 6.28 -31.44
C ASP A 135 -10.96 6.70 -29.96
N LEU A 136 -10.76 5.72 -29.08
CA LEU A 136 -10.60 5.95 -27.64
C LEU A 136 -9.37 6.83 -27.34
N PHE A 137 -8.25 6.56 -28.01
CA PHE A 137 -7.03 7.35 -27.85
C PHE A 137 -7.20 8.78 -28.38
N VAL A 138 -7.77 8.95 -29.57
CA VAL A 138 -8.07 10.27 -30.16
C VAL A 138 -8.99 11.07 -29.24
N ARG A 139 -10.03 10.44 -28.68
CA ARG A 139 -10.90 11.06 -27.68
C ARG A 139 -10.12 11.49 -26.43
N ALA A 140 -9.27 10.63 -25.90
CA ALA A 140 -8.46 10.96 -24.72
C ALA A 140 -7.53 12.16 -25.00
N VAL A 141 -6.89 12.19 -26.17
CA VAL A 141 -6.05 13.32 -26.62
C VAL A 141 -6.87 14.60 -26.78
N ARG A 142 -8.10 14.54 -27.30
CA ARG A 142 -8.98 15.72 -27.40
C ARG A 142 -9.40 16.27 -26.04
N LEU A 143 -9.73 15.39 -25.09
CA LEU A 143 -10.21 15.79 -23.76
C LEU A 143 -9.08 16.24 -22.82
N TYR A 144 -7.94 15.57 -22.90
CA TYR A 144 -6.83 15.74 -21.96
C TYR A 144 -5.58 16.33 -22.59
N GLY A 145 -5.57 16.62 -23.89
CA GLY A 145 -4.44 17.23 -24.60
C GLY A 145 -3.87 18.50 -23.98
N PRO A 146 -4.68 19.46 -23.47
CA PRO A 146 -4.14 20.64 -22.81
C PRO A 146 -3.65 20.36 -21.37
N ARG A 147 -3.92 19.18 -20.82
CA ARG A 147 -3.49 18.83 -19.46
C ARG A 147 -2.10 18.20 -19.51
N PRO A 148 -1.25 18.51 -18.53
CA PRO A 148 0.01 17.81 -18.43
C PRO A 148 -0.23 16.36 -17.96
N CYS A 149 -0.17 15.40 -18.89
CA CYS A 149 -0.49 14.00 -18.61
C CYS A 149 0.73 13.13 -18.30
N LEU A 150 1.94 13.57 -18.64
CA LEU A 150 3.16 12.78 -18.50
C LEU A 150 4.29 13.66 -17.99
N GLY A 151 4.87 13.30 -16.85
CA GLY A 151 6.08 13.95 -16.35
C GLY A 151 7.17 13.91 -17.41
N THR A 152 7.76 15.07 -17.70
CA THR A 152 8.83 15.16 -18.71
C THR A 152 10.18 15.01 -18.01
N ARG A 153 11.08 14.23 -18.62
CA ARG A 153 12.47 14.12 -18.17
C ARG A 153 13.32 15.03 -19.03
N GLU A 154 13.85 16.09 -18.44
CA GLU A 154 14.83 16.95 -19.08
C GLU A 154 16.20 16.28 -19.00
N ILE A 155 16.84 16.06 -20.14
CA ILE A 155 18.16 15.44 -20.23
C ILE A 155 19.21 16.53 -20.01
N LEU A 156 20.00 16.40 -18.94
CA LEU A 156 21.04 17.37 -18.58
C LEU A 156 22.40 16.98 -19.13
N GLN A 157 22.68 15.67 -19.17
CA GLN A 157 23.97 15.17 -19.59
C GLN A 157 23.83 13.83 -20.26
N VAL A 158 24.53 13.71 -21.38
CA VAL A 158 24.62 12.50 -22.18
C VAL A 158 26.10 12.17 -22.32
N GLU A 159 26.47 10.95 -21.99
CA GLU A 159 27.83 10.44 -22.00
C GLU A 159 27.93 9.30 -23.01
N ASP A 160 28.97 9.30 -23.83
CA ASP A 160 29.21 8.25 -24.81
C ASP A 160 30.15 7.19 -24.22
N GLU A 161 29.61 6.02 -23.89
CA GLU A 161 30.38 4.89 -23.36
C GLU A 161 30.89 4.01 -24.51
N GLN A 162 32.21 3.85 -24.62
CA GLN A 162 32.80 2.86 -25.53
C GLN A 162 32.77 1.48 -24.88
N GLN A 163 32.05 0.56 -25.51
CA GLN A 163 32.07 -0.84 -25.12
C GLN A 163 33.33 -1.54 -25.65
N GLN A 164 33.71 -2.66 -25.02
CA GLN A 164 34.87 -3.48 -25.41
C GLN A 164 34.81 -4.02 -26.85
N ASN A 165 33.61 -4.02 -27.45
CA ASN A 165 33.37 -4.40 -28.85
C ASN A 165 33.60 -3.24 -29.84
N GLY A 166 34.04 -2.08 -29.38
CA GLY A 166 34.25 -0.88 -30.20
C GLY A 166 32.99 -0.09 -30.54
N ARG A 167 31.81 -0.51 -30.05
CA ARG A 167 30.55 0.24 -30.24
C ARG A 167 30.43 1.35 -29.21
N VAL A 168 30.02 2.52 -29.67
CA VAL A 168 29.73 3.68 -28.83
C VAL A 168 28.25 3.67 -28.48
N PHE A 169 27.92 3.65 -27.19
CA PHE A 169 26.55 3.79 -26.71
C PHE A 169 26.36 5.13 -26.04
N GLN A 170 25.32 5.84 -26.47
CA GLN A 170 24.94 7.10 -25.88
C GLN A 170 24.09 6.84 -24.63
N LYS A 171 24.66 7.14 -23.45
CA LYS A 171 24.03 6.94 -22.15
C LYS A 171 23.56 8.27 -21.57
N VAL A 172 22.30 8.32 -21.18
CA VAL A 172 21.77 9.47 -20.44
C VAL A 172 22.28 9.39 -19.00
N GLY A 173 23.24 10.25 -18.66
CA GLY A 173 23.89 10.25 -17.34
C GLY A 173 23.06 10.98 -16.29
N ARG A 174 22.73 12.24 -16.55
CA ARG A 174 21.95 13.09 -15.62
C ARG A 174 20.67 13.58 -16.26
N TYR A 175 19.57 13.46 -15.54
CA TYR A 175 18.28 13.97 -15.93
C TYR A 175 17.57 14.62 -14.75
N LYS A 176 16.73 15.61 -15.03
CA LYS A 176 15.82 16.22 -14.07
C LYS A 176 14.40 15.76 -14.39
N VAL A 177 13.74 15.15 -13.42
CA VAL A 177 12.33 14.77 -13.56
C VAL A 177 11.48 15.98 -13.19
N SER A 178 10.67 16.45 -14.13
CA SER A 178 9.58 17.38 -13.84
C SER A 178 8.30 16.56 -13.64
N SER A 179 7.86 16.48 -12.39
CA SER A 179 6.54 15.95 -12.03
C SER A 179 5.56 17.13 -11.97
N PHE A 180 4.33 16.90 -12.42
CA PHE A 180 3.23 17.86 -12.34
C PHE A 180 2.50 17.78 -11.00
#